data_AF-A0A970SYH9-F1
#
_entry.id   AF-A0A970SYH9-F1
#
_cell.length_a   1.000
_cell.length_b   1.000
_cell.length_c   1.000
_cell.angle_alpha   90.00
_cell.angle_beta   90.00
_cell.angle_gamma   90.00
#
_symmetry.space_group_name_H-M   'P 1'
#
loop_
_entity.id
_entity.type
_entity.pdbx_description
1 polymer ?
#
loop_
_entity_poly.entity_id
_entity_poly.type
_entity_poly.pdbx_seq_one_letter_code
_entity_poly.pdbx_strand_id
1 'polypeptide(L)'
;MSSPRAIAEIKRDLEFFVGSKIRLKANRGRNRIIEKEGVLESIYPNLFVIRLNERKVERKVSYTYADVLTETVELFVYDKQDAEIKIASANA
;
A
#
# COMPACT_ATOMS: atom_id res chain seq x y z
N MET A 1 -16.16 -11.13 5.72
CA MET A 1 -15.29 -12.20 6.24
C MET A 1 -13.87 -11.88 5.82
N SER A 2 -12.97 -11.60 6.76
CA SER A 2 -11.56 -11.40 6.46
C SER A 2 -10.91 -12.78 6.46
N SER A 3 -10.48 -13.28 5.30
CA SER A 3 -9.74 -14.55 5.25
C SER A 3 -8.31 -14.27 5.72
N PRO A 4 -7.81 -14.91 6.80
CA PRO A 4 -6.43 -14.71 7.26
C PRO A 4 -5.38 -14.95 6.16
N ARG A 5 -5.72 -15.81 5.20
CA ARG A 5 -4.89 -16.09 4.02
C ARG A 5 -4.69 -14.87 3.12
N ALA A 6 -5.76 -14.10 2.87
CA ALA A 6 -5.70 -12.92 2.02
C ALA A 6 -4.81 -11.81 2.62
N ILE A 7 -4.87 -11.62 3.94
CA ILE A 7 -3.98 -10.68 4.65
C ILE A 7 -2.52 -11.14 4.56
N ALA A 8 -2.26 -12.43 4.74
CA ALA A 8 -0.91 -12.99 4.65
C ALA A 8 -0.31 -12.84 3.24
N GLU A 9 -1.12 -13.02 2.19
CA GLU A 9 -0.72 -12.81 0.81
C GLU A 9 -0.38 -11.34 0.53
N ILE A 10 -1.26 -10.39 0.91
CA ILE A 10 -0.97 -8.95 0.78
C ILE A 10 0.34 -8.58 1.50
N LYS A 11 0.53 -9.09 2.72
CA LYS A 11 1.76 -8.85 3.48
C LYS A 11 2.99 -9.36 2.73
N ARG A 12 2.94 -10.61 2.26
CA ARG A 12 4.04 -11.25 1.54
C ARG A 12 4.38 -10.50 0.26
N ASP A 13 3.39 -10.05 -0.49
CA ASP A 13 3.62 -9.27 -1.70
C ASP A 13 4.33 -7.95 -1.37
N LEU A 14 3.86 -7.22 -0.35
CA LEU A 14 4.48 -5.97 0.07
C LEU A 14 5.92 -6.13 0.59
N GLU A 15 6.25 -7.26 1.23
CA GLU A 15 7.62 -7.54 1.69
C GLU A 15 8.64 -7.52 0.54
N PHE A 16 8.26 -7.95 -0.66
CA PHE A 16 9.15 -7.92 -1.83
C PHE A 16 9.42 -6.52 -2.39
N PHE A 17 8.58 -5.53 -2.06
CA PHE A 17 8.66 -4.17 -2.60
C PHE A 17 9.14 -3.14 -1.57
N VAL A 18 9.69 -3.58 -0.43
CA VAL A 18 10.29 -2.67 0.55
C VAL A 18 11.43 -1.90 -0.12
N GLY A 19 11.39 -0.57 0.00
CA GLY A 19 12.31 0.35 -0.66
C GLY A 19 11.87 0.80 -2.07
N SER A 20 10.86 0.17 -2.66
CA SER A 20 10.35 0.56 -3.98
C SER A 20 9.47 1.82 -3.91
N LYS A 21 9.44 2.55 -5.03
CA LYS A 21 8.44 3.61 -5.25
C LYS A 21 7.06 2.95 -5.23
N ILE A 22 6.10 3.68 -4.67
CA ILE A 22 4.70 3.30 -4.66
C ILE A 22 3.79 4.50 -4.91
N ARG A 23 2.59 4.20 -5.39
CA ARG A 23 1.47 5.13 -5.51
C ARG A 23 0.31 4.56 -4.70
N LEU A 24 -0.34 5.40 -3.90
CA LEU A 24 -1.47 5.00 -3.07
C LEU A 24 -2.70 5.87 -3.36
N LYS A 25 -3.87 5.24 -3.41
CA LYS A 25 -5.16 5.91 -3.48
C LYS A 25 -5.95 5.57 -2.21
N ALA A 26 -6.21 6.57 -1.38
CA ALA A 26 -6.94 6.40 -0.14
C ALA A 26 -8.35 7.00 -0.25
N ASN A 27 -9.35 6.19 0.07
CA ASN A 27 -10.77 6.57 0.13
C ASN A 27 -11.07 7.20 1.49
N ARG A 28 -11.33 8.51 1.54
CA ARG A 28 -11.61 9.25 2.79
C ARG A 28 -13.10 9.48 3.02
N GLY A 29 -13.98 8.67 2.42
CA GLY A 29 -15.44 8.83 2.47
C GLY A 29 -15.99 9.70 1.32
N ARG A 30 -17.15 10.34 1.53
CA ARG A 30 -17.96 11.22 0.61
C ARG A 30 -17.28 11.64 -0.72
N ASN A 31 -17.04 10.67 -1.61
CA ASN A 31 -16.37 10.82 -2.90
C ASN A 31 -15.01 11.58 -2.87
N ARG A 32 -14.25 11.46 -1.77
CA ARG A 32 -12.94 12.09 -1.64
C ARG A 32 -11.84 11.04 -1.71
N ILE A 33 -11.27 10.90 -2.89
CA ILE A 33 -10.10 10.06 -3.16
C ILE A 33 -8.86 10.95 -3.07
N ILE A 34 -7.88 10.52 -2.28
CA ILE A 34 -6.57 11.18 -2.21
C ILE A 34 -5.54 10.26 -2.83
N GLU A 35 -4.78 10.78 -3.77
CA GLU A 35 -3.68 10.09 -4.40
C GLU A 35 -2.34 10.66 -3.92
N LYS A 36 -1.42 9.79 -3.53
CA LYS A 36 -0.08 10.18 -3.09
C LYS A 36 0.97 9.22 -3.62
N GLU A 37 2.18 9.73 -3.76
CA GLU A 37 3.37 8.94 -4.09
C GLU A 37 4.35 8.92 -2.91
N GLY A 38 5.09 7.82 -2.81
CA GLY A 38 6.08 7.65 -1.77
C GLY A 38 6.94 6.42 -2.00
N VAL A 39 7.62 6.01 -0.94
CA VAL A 39 8.43 4.79 -0.89
C VAL A 39 7.88 3.90 0.22
N LEU A 40 7.71 2.61 -0.07
CA LEU A 40 7.39 1.63 0.96
C LEU A 40 8.60 1.50 1.90
N GLU A 41 8.49 2.03 3.10
CA GLU A 41 9.63 2.21 4.00
C GLU A 41 9.87 0.99 4.89
N SER A 42 8.80 0.43 5.47
CA SER A 42 8.92 -0.66 6.43
C SER A 42 7.66 -1.51 6.51
N ILE A 43 7.84 -2.78 6.87
CA ILE A 43 6.78 -3.77 7.05
C ILE A 43 6.79 -4.26 8.49
N TYR A 44 5.61 -4.33 9.12
CA TYR A 44 5.40 -4.81 10.48
C TYR A 44 4.26 -5.84 10.51
N PRO A 45 4.11 -6.66 11.57
CA PRO A 45 3.10 -7.71 11.59
C PRO A 45 1.66 -7.28 11.28
N ASN A 46 1.27 -6.04 11.65
CA ASN A 46 -0.10 -5.56 11.53
C ASN A 46 -0.27 -4.33 10.61
N LEU A 47 0.84 -3.71 10.19
CA LEU A 47 0.82 -2.47 9.40
C LEU A 47 2.08 -2.35 8.57
N PHE A 48 2.04 -1.46 7.60
CA PHE A 48 3.19 -1.04 6.82
C PHE A 48 3.32 0.48 6.84
N VAL A 49 4.53 0.97 6.63
CA VAL A 49 4.88 2.39 6.69
C VAL A 49 5.35 2.86 5.33
N ILE A 50 4.81 3.99 4.90
CA ILE A 50 5.15 4.67 3.66
C ILE A 50 5.76 6.03 3.99
N ARG A 51 6.91 6.31 3.39
CA ARG A 51 7.49 7.66 3.38
C ARG A 51 7.00 8.40 2.14
N LEU A 52 6.21 9.45 2.34
CA LEU A 52 5.62 10.26 1.28
C LEU A 52 6.62 11.29 0.74
N ASN A 53 6.63 11.46 -0.58
CA ASN A 53 7.50 12.42 -1.28
C ASN A 53 6.76 13.76 -1.49
N GLU A 54 6.31 14.42 -0.41
CA GLU A 54 5.56 15.68 -0.50
C GLU A 54 6.47 16.92 -0.33
N ARG A 55 6.76 17.58 -1.47
CA ARG A 55 7.16 18.99 -1.73
C ARG A 55 8.16 19.74 -0.83
N LYS A 56 8.59 19.22 0.34
CA LYS A 56 9.68 19.72 1.23
C LYS A 56 9.75 19.04 2.60
N VAL A 57 8.74 18.26 3.02
CA VAL A 57 8.71 17.62 4.35
C VAL A 57 8.51 16.13 4.18
N GLU A 58 9.48 15.35 4.66
CA GLU A 58 9.31 13.89 4.74
C GLU A 58 8.19 13.57 5.72
N ARG A 59 7.11 12.99 5.22
CA ARG A 59 5.97 12.56 6.03
C ARG A 59 5.83 11.05 5.96
N LYS A 60 5.80 10.40 7.12
CA LYS A 60 5.49 8.98 7.22
C LYS A 60 4.00 8.78 7.47
N VAL A 61 3.41 7.81 6.78
CA VAL A 61 2.03 7.35 7.02
C VAL A 61 2.03 5.84 7.15
N SER A 62 1.15 5.33 8.00
CA SER A 62 0.97 3.89 8.20
C SER A 62 -0.43 3.47 7.79
N TYR A 63 -0.52 2.28 7.20
CA TYR A 63 -1.78 1.64 6.84
C TYR A 63 -1.73 0.17 7.22
N THR A 64 -2.90 -0.44 7.40
CA THR A 64 -3.03 -1.85 7.73
C THR A 64 -3.25 -2.69 6.47
N TYR A 65 -2.98 -3.99 6.55
CA TYR A 65 -3.33 -4.92 5.47
C TYR A 65 -4.83 -5.02 5.25
N ALA A 66 -5.61 -4.78 6.31
CA ALA A 66 -7.06 -4.72 6.21
C ALA A 66 -7.51 -3.54 5.34
N ASP A 67 -6.85 -2.37 5.43
CA ASP A 67 -7.17 -1.21 4.58
C ASP A 67 -7.02 -1.51 3.09
N VAL A 68 -6.03 -2.35 2.74
CA VAL A 68 -5.81 -2.82 1.36
C VAL A 68 -6.85 -3.85 0.96
N LEU A 69 -7.13 -4.82 1.84
CA LEU A 69 -8.14 -5.84 1.63
C LEU A 69 -9.55 -5.24 1.44
N THR A 70 -9.88 -4.18 2.18
CA THR A 70 -11.18 -3.50 2.12
C THR A 70 -11.21 -2.35 1.12
N GLU A 71 -10.19 -2.22 0.26
CA GLU A 71 -10.07 -1.18 -0.78
C GLU A 71 -10.22 0.26 -0.24
N THR A 72 -10.01 0.42 1.07
CA THR A 72 -9.95 1.74 1.71
C THR A 72 -8.65 2.43 1.30
N VAL A 73 -7.62 1.63 0.98
CA VAL A 73 -6.35 2.04 0.39
C VAL A 73 -6.02 1.10 -0.76
N GLU A 74 -5.95 1.62 -1.97
CA GLU A 74 -5.37 0.89 -3.10
C GLU A 74 -3.88 1.21 -3.19
N LEU A 75 -3.06 0.17 -3.31
CA LEU A 75 -1.61 0.29 -3.45
C LEU A 75 -1.16 -0.16 -4.83
N PHE A 76 -0.24 0.62 -5.39
CA PHE A 76 0.42 0.33 -6.64
C PHE A 76 1.93 0.42 -6.40
N VAL A 77 2.64 -0.67 -6.65
CA VAL A 77 4.11 -0.75 -6.53
C VAL A 77 4.72 -0.72 -7.93
N TYR A 78 5.96 -0.25 -8.04
CA TYR A 78 6.71 -0.29 -9.29
C TYR A 78 7.79 -1.37 -9.22
N ASP A 79 7.88 -2.21 -10.26
CA ASP A 79 8.95 -3.19 -10.39
C ASP A 79 10.24 -2.56 -10.96
N LYS A 80 11.27 -3.38 -11.21
CA LYS A 80 12.55 -2.91 -11.75
C LYS A 80 12.47 -2.39 -13.19
N GLN A 81 11.38 -2.65 -13.90
CA GLN A 81 11.11 -2.19 -15.26
C GLN A 81 10.13 -1.01 -15.28
N ASP A 82 9.91 -0.37 -14.13
CA ASP A 82 8.91 0.69 -13.92
C ASP A 82 7.48 0.27 -14.29
N ALA A 83 7.20 -1.04 -14.32
CA ALA A 83 5.85 -1.54 -14.50
C ALA A 83 5.04 -1.36 -13.22
N GLU A 84 3.85 -0.77 -13.34
CA GLU A 84 2.94 -0.56 -12.22
C GLU A 84 2.17 -1.85 -11.91
N ILE A 85 2.26 -2.33 -10.68
CA ILE A 85 1.59 -3.53 -10.19
C ILE A 85 0.63 -3.13 -9.07
N LYS A 86 -0.66 -3.42 -9.22
CA LYS A 86 -1.64 -3.23 -8.14
C LYS A 86 -1.51 -4.35 -7.13
N ILE A 87 -1.31 -4.01 -5.86
CA ILE A 87 -1.36 -4.96 -4.75
C ILE A 87 -2.82 -5.13 -4.34
N ALA A 88 -3.33 -6.35 -4.49
CA ALA A 88 -4.66 -6.76 -4.06
C ALA A 88 -4.59 -8.20 -3.58
N SER A 89 -5.47 -8.61 -2.67
CA SER A 89 -5.65 -10.04 -2.41
C SER A 89 -6.17 -10.70 -3.68
N ALA A 90 -5.46 -11.69 -4.20
CA ALA A 90 -5.94 -12.53 -5.28
C ALA A 90 -7.16 -13.32 -4.78
N ASN A 91 -8.37 -12.76 -4.95
CA ASN A 91 -9.57 -13.57 -4.93
C ASN A 91 -9.71 -14.20 -6.31
N ALA A 92 -9.13 -15.40 -6.47
CA ALA A 92 -9.55 -16.40 -7.44
C ALA A 92 -10.17 -17.57 -6.68
#